data_AF-A0A851RVB3-F1
#
_entry.id   AF-A0A851RVB3-F1
#
_cell.length_a   1.000
_cell.length_b   1.000
_cell.length_c   1.000
_cell.angle_alpha   90.00
_cell.angle_beta   90.00
_cell.angle_gamma   90.00
#
_symmetry.space_group_name_H-M   'P 1'
#
loop_
_entity.id
_entity.type
_entity.pdbx_description
1 polymer ?
#
loop_
_entity_poly.entity_id
_entity_poly.type
_entity_poly.pdbx_seq_one_letter_code
_entity_poly.pdbx_strand_id
1 'polypeptide(L)'
;MSFRSMFQDVREAMDHVHLSGCLKEKTLENLEKYVVKDPRVPLLLSRMKEVGKVFLATNSDYTYTDAIMSYLFDFSNEDKVSLSPRPWRSYFDLIVVDTRKPLFFAEGTVLRQVDTDTGKLRIGTYTGPLQHCAVYSGGKCTAG
;
A
#
# COMPACT_ATOMS: atom_id res chain seq x y z
N MET A 1 1.67 32.64 22.31
CA MET A 1 1.43 31.60 21.29
C MET A 1 1.23 32.30 19.95
N SER A 2 2.03 31.99 18.93
CA SER A 2 1.90 32.60 17.60
C SER A 2 1.06 31.70 16.68
N PHE A 3 0.46 32.23 15.61
CA PHE A 3 -0.23 31.40 14.62
C PHE A 3 0.70 30.33 14.01
N ARG A 4 1.98 30.67 13.83
CA ARG A 4 3.00 29.73 13.35
C ARG A 4 3.22 28.58 14.32
N SER A 5 3.33 28.86 15.63
CA SER A 5 3.53 27.80 16.63
C SER A 5 2.28 26.93 16.75
N MET A 6 1.09 27.53 16.76
CA MET A 6 -0.18 26.77 16.79
C MET A 6 -0.32 25.84 15.58
N PHE A 7 0.02 26.31 14.38
CA PHE A 7 0.05 25.47 13.19
C PHE A 7 1.02 24.28 13.33
N GLN A 8 2.21 24.55 13.87
CA GLN A 8 3.21 23.51 14.09
C GLN A 8 2.73 22.45 15.10
N ASP A 9 2.12 22.88 16.21
CA ASP A 9 1.57 21.98 17.23
C ASP A 9 0.51 21.04 16.64
N VAL A 10 -0.40 21.58 15.82
CA VAL A 10 -1.45 20.78 15.15
C VAL A 10 -0.84 19.79 14.15
N ARG A 11 0.16 20.23 13.38
CA ARG A 11 0.83 19.37 12.39
C ARG A 11 1.56 18.21 13.06
N GLU A 12 2.32 18.49 14.12
CA GLU A 12 3.05 17.47 14.85
C GLU A 12 2.11 16.47 15.54
N ALA A 13 0.98 16.95 16.08
CA ALA A 13 -0.04 16.07 16.64
C ALA A 13 -0.62 15.12 15.57
N MET A 14 -0.90 15.64 14.36
CA MET A 14 -1.41 14.81 13.25
C MET A 14 -0.38 13.78 12.78
N ASP A 15 0.87 14.19 12.62
CA ASP A 15 1.97 13.30 12.25
C ASP A 15 2.13 12.21 13.33
N HIS A 16 2.07 12.57 14.62
CA HIS A 16 2.14 11.62 15.72
C HIS A 16 1.01 10.59 15.69
N VAL A 17 -0.23 11.01 15.43
CA VAL A 17 -1.38 10.08 15.33
C VAL A 17 -1.21 9.07 14.20
N HIS A 18 -0.64 9.48 13.06
CA HIS A 18 -0.36 8.57 11.94
C HIS A 18 0.86 7.67 12.18
N LEU A 19 1.91 8.19 12.82
CA LEU A 19 3.19 7.49 13.00
C LEU A 19 3.19 6.58 14.24
N SER A 20 2.44 6.93 15.29
CA SER A 20 2.28 6.10 16.49
C SER A 20 1.51 4.81 16.24
N GLY A 21 0.79 4.71 15.12
CA GLY A 21 0.05 3.52 14.72
C GLY A 21 -1.40 3.47 15.23
N CYS A 22 -1.75 4.24 16.26
CA CYS A 22 -3.06 4.15 16.93
C CYS A 22 -4.25 4.41 15.97
N LEU A 23 -4.11 5.34 15.01
CA LEU A 23 -5.14 5.58 14.00
C LEU A 23 -5.30 4.40 13.06
N LYS A 24 -4.17 3.81 12.61
CA LYS A 24 -4.18 2.64 11.73
C LYS A 24 -4.82 1.45 12.44
N GLU A 25 -4.42 1.17 13.69
CA GLU A 25 -4.98 0.10 14.51
C GLU A 25 -6.50 0.23 14.66
N LYS A 26 -7.00 1.39 15.10
CA LYS A 26 -8.45 1.65 15.24
C LYS A 26 -9.21 1.56 13.92
N THR A 27 -8.56 1.89 12.80
CA THR A 27 -9.16 1.75 11.48
C THR A 27 -9.30 0.27 11.12
N LEU A 28 -8.26 -0.52 11.35
CA LEU A 28 -8.25 -1.97 11.06
C LEU A 28 -9.23 -2.75 11.95
N GLU A 29 -9.52 -2.28 13.18
CA GLU A 29 -10.53 -2.86 14.07
C GLU A 29 -11.97 -2.78 13.51
N ASN A 30 -12.26 -1.84 12.60
CA ASN A 30 -13.60 -1.71 12.02
C ASN A 30 -13.54 -1.14 10.59
N LEU A 31 -13.07 -1.97 9.66
CA LEU A 31 -12.88 -1.59 8.27
C LEU A 31 -14.19 -1.22 7.57
N GLU A 32 -15.30 -1.90 7.86
CA GLU A 32 -16.61 -1.59 7.25
C GLU A 32 -17.10 -0.18 7.57
N LYS A 33 -16.83 0.30 8.79
CA LYS A 33 -17.19 1.66 9.20
C LYS A 33 -16.35 2.74 8.51
N TYR A 34 -15.08 2.45 8.23
CA TYR A 34 -14.10 3.47 7.85
C TYR A 34 -13.60 3.39 6.40
N VAL A 35 -13.80 2.27 5.72
CA VAL A 35 -13.26 2.01 4.39
C VAL A 35 -14.38 1.62 3.44
N VAL A 36 -14.58 2.44 2.40
CA VAL A 36 -15.53 2.12 1.33
C VAL A 36 -15.03 0.92 0.55
N LYS A 37 -15.87 -0.09 0.43
CA LYS A 37 -15.61 -1.31 -0.33
C LYS A 37 -16.49 -1.35 -1.58
N ASP A 38 -15.86 -1.52 -2.75
CA ASP A 38 -16.55 -1.53 -4.03
C ASP A 38 -16.20 -2.81 -4.82
N PRO A 39 -17.18 -3.70 -5.09
CA PRO A 39 -16.96 -4.96 -5.81
C PRO A 39 -16.50 -4.78 -7.27
N ARG A 40 -16.55 -3.55 -7.80
CA ARG A 40 -16.10 -3.25 -9.17
C ARG A 40 -14.58 -3.04 -9.25
N VAL A 41 -13.88 -2.84 -8.14
CA VAL A 41 -12.42 -2.61 -8.12
C VAL A 41 -11.65 -3.82 -8.69
N PRO A 42 -11.89 -5.08 -8.26
CA PRO A 42 -11.23 -6.24 -8.86
C PRO A 42 -11.50 -6.39 -10.36
N LEU A 43 -12.72 -6.09 -10.81
CA LEU A 43 -13.11 -6.17 -12.22
C LEU A 43 -12.32 -5.15 -13.05
N LEU A 44 -12.24 -3.90 -12.59
CA LEU A 44 -11.50 -2.84 -13.27
C LEU A 44 -10.02 -3.20 -13.41
N LEU A 45 -9.38 -3.61 -12.31
CA LEU A 45 -7.96 -3.94 -12.31
C LEU A 45 -7.64 -5.17 -13.18
N SER A 46 -8.56 -6.14 -13.24
CA SER A 46 -8.42 -7.29 -14.15
C SER A 46 -8.40 -6.84 -15.61
N ARG A 47 -9.35 -5.98 -16.00
CA ARG A 47 -9.42 -5.44 -17.38
C ARG A 47 -8.22 -4.58 -17.74
N MET A 48 -7.71 -3.78 -16.80
CA MET A 48 -6.49 -2.98 -17.03
C MET A 48 -5.29 -3.90 -17.31
N LYS A 49 -5.21 -5.04 -16.61
CA LYS A 49 -4.13 -6.02 -16.76
C LYS A 49 -4.20 -6.81 -18.06
N GLU A 50 -5.38 -6.94 -18.68
CA GLU A 50 -5.54 -7.57 -20.00
C GLU A 50 -4.87 -6.75 -21.13
N VAL A 51 -4.78 -5.42 -20.97
CA VAL A 51 -4.28 -4.50 -22.01
C VAL A 51 -2.98 -3.79 -21.63
N GLY A 52 -2.48 -3.98 -20.42
CA GLY A 52 -1.30 -3.27 -19.94
C GLY A 52 -0.80 -3.78 -18.59
N LYS A 53 0.20 -3.08 -18.04
CA LYS A 53 0.73 -3.37 -16.71
C LYS A 53 0.06 -2.50 -15.66
N VAL A 54 -0.20 -3.07 -14.49
CA VAL A 54 -0.81 -2.39 -13.35
C VAL A 54 0.18 -2.37 -12.19
N PHE A 55 0.34 -1.23 -11.52
CA PHE A 55 1.24 -1.12 -10.36
C PHE A 55 0.58 -0.41 -9.20
N LEU A 56 1.05 -0.71 -7.98
CA LEU A 56 0.72 0.02 -6.77
C LEU A 56 1.99 0.70 -6.25
N ALA A 57 1.92 2.01 -5.99
CA ALA A 57 2.99 2.79 -5.37
C ALA A 57 2.40 3.62 -4.23
N THR A 58 2.57 3.20 -2.98
CA THR A 58 1.93 3.80 -1.80
C THR A 58 2.94 4.28 -0.76
N ASN A 59 2.57 5.30 0.03
CA ASN A 59 3.39 5.80 1.14
C ASN A 59 3.22 4.95 2.41
N SER A 60 2.15 4.16 2.49
CA SER A 60 1.91 3.25 3.61
C SER A 60 2.93 2.12 3.65
N ASP A 61 3.15 1.58 4.84
CA ASP A 61 3.91 0.35 5.05
C ASP A 61 3.17 -0.88 4.51
N TYR A 62 3.87 -2.01 4.43
CA TYR A 62 3.30 -3.24 3.91
C TYR A 62 2.17 -3.80 4.77
N THR A 63 2.33 -3.87 6.09
CA THR A 63 1.35 -4.49 6.98
C THR A 63 -0.02 -3.81 6.88
N TYR A 64 -0.04 -2.48 6.91
CA TYR A 64 -1.28 -1.73 6.75
C TYR A 64 -1.84 -1.86 5.32
N THR A 65 -0.98 -1.84 4.31
CA THR A 65 -1.39 -2.03 2.91
C THR A 65 -2.03 -3.41 2.69
N ASP A 66 -1.42 -4.47 3.22
CA ASP A 66 -1.90 -5.84 3.07
C ASP A 66 -3.26 -6.03 3.76
N ALA A 67 -3.45 -5.46 4.95
CA ALA A 67 -4.73 -5.50 5.66
C ALA A 67 -5.85 -4.77 4.90
N ILE A 68 -5.61 -3.54 4.45
CA ILE A 68 -6.59 -2.75 3.68
C ILE A 68 -6.92 -3.42 2.36
N MET A 69 -5.90 -3.86 1.61
CA MET A 69 -6.09 -4.47 0.30
C MET A 69 -6.74 -5.86 0.41
N SER A 70 -6.46 -6.62 1.46
CA SER A 70 -7.17 -7.88 1.71
C SER A 70 -8.66 -7.63 1.95
N TYR A 71 -9.01 -6.63 2.75
CA TYR A 71 -10.40 -6.24 2.96
C TYR A 71 -11.08 -5.76 1.67
N LEU A 72 -10.42 -4.92 0.86
CA LEU A 72 -10.97 -4.39 -0.38
C LEU A 72 -11.24 -5.48 -1.44
N PHE A 73 -10.61 -6.65 -1.35
CA PHE A 73 -10.72 -7.73 -2.33
C PHE A 73 -11.43 -8.98 -1.80
N ASP A 74 -11.82 -9.00 -0.51
CA ASP A 74 -12.55 -10.11 0.09
C ASP A 74 -14.05 -10.04 -0.23
N PHE A 75 -14.48 -10.62 -1.35
CA PHE A 75 -15.89 -10.72 -1.73
C PHE A 75 -16.45 -12.14 -1.57
N SER A 76 -15.78 -12.97 -0.76
CA SER A 76 -16.11 -14.40 -0.60
C SER A 76 -17.55 -14.68 -0.12
N ASN A 77 -18.19 -13.70 0.53
CA ASN A 77 -19.53 -13.80 1.09
C ASN A 77 -20.60 -13.02 0.30
N GLU A 78 -20.26 -12.40 -0.85
CA GLU A 78 -21.21 -11.64 -1.67
C GLU A 78 -21.53 -12.42 -2.95
N ASP A 79 -22.73 -12.99 -3.02
CA ASP A 79 -23.30 -13.90 -4.05
C ASP A 79 -23.29 -13.38 -5.51
N LYS A 80 -22.64 -12.26 -5.84
CA LYS A 80 -22.87 -11.54 -7.10
C LYS A 80 -21.67 -11.43 -8.04
N VAL A 81 -20.47 -11.88 -7.64
CA VAL A 81 -19.30 -11.80 -8.52
C VAL A 81 -18.62 -13.17 -8.60
N SER A 82 -18.86 -13.86 -9.73
CA SER A 82 -18.21 -15.11 -10.13
C SER A 82 -16.73 -14.88 -10.50
N LEU A 83 -15.95 -14.37 -9.54
CA LEU A 83 -14.50 -14.33 -9.65
C LEU A 83 -13.95 -15.29 -8.61
N SER A 84 -13.14 -16.24 -9.07
CA SER A 84 -12.40 -17.14 -8.19
C SER A 84 -11.62 -16.30 -7.16
N PRO A 85 -11.69 -16.62 -5.85
CA PRO A 85 -10.93 -15.88 -4.85
C PRO A 85 -9.45 -15.91 -5.23
N ARG A 86 -8.85 -14.74 -5.41
CA ARG A 86 -7.40 -14.62 -5.67
C ARG A 86 -6.81 -13.49 -4.83
N PRO A 87 -5.55 -13.62 -4.35
CA PRO A 87 -4.91 -12.60 -3.54
C PRO A 87 -4.88 -11.25 -4.26
N TRP A 88 -5.10 -10.15 -3.54
CA TRP A 88 -5.06 -8.78 -4.09
C TRP A 88 -3.74 -8.49 -4.83
N ARG A 89 -2.63 -9.06 -4.36
CA ARG A 89 -1.29 -8.90 -4.97
C ARG A 89 -1.25 -9.35 -6.43
N SER A 90 -2.05 -10.35 -6.81
CA SER A 90 -2.09 -10.89 -8.18
C SER A 90 -2.65 -9.90 -9.21
N TYR A 91 -3.35 -8.85 -8.77
CA TYR A 91 -3.90 -7.79 -9.63
C TYR A 91 -2.84 -6.78 -10.07
N PHE A 92 -1.63 -6.83 -9.49
CA PHE A 92 -0.55 -5.89 -9.77
C PHE A 92 0.66 -6.63 -10.34
N ASP A 93 1.34 -6.00 -11.29
CA ASP A 93 2.62 -6.45 -11.86
C ASP A 93 3.80 -5.92 -11.05
N LEU A 94 3.61 -4.81 -10.32
CA LEU A 94 4.58 -4.22 -9.43
C LEU A 94 3.89 -3.62 -8.19
N ILE A 95 4.42 -3.92 -7.01
CA ILE A 95 3.92 -3.36 -5.75
C ILE A 95 5.10 -2.71 -5.02
N VAL A 96 4.96 -1.42 -4.73
CA VAL A 96 5.94 -0.63 -3.99
C VAL A 96 5.25 0.09 -2.83
N VAL A 97 5.65 -0.25 -1.61
CA VAL A 97 5.24 0.38 -0.35
C VAL A 97 6.32 1.35 0.13
N ASP A 98 6.03 2.11 1.19
CA ASP A 98 6.98 3.08 1.78
C ASP A 98 7.65 4.03 0.75
N THR A 99 6.92 4.42 -0.29
CA THR A 99 7.50 5.19 -1.41
C THR A 99 7.99 6.59 -1.00
N ARG A 100 7.49 7.15 0.11
CA ARG A 100 7.83 8.50 0.60
C ARG A 100 7.61 9.60 -0.45
N LYS A 101 6.57 9.51 -1.28
CA LYS A 101 6.17 10.59 -2.19
C LYS A 101 6.01 11.91 -1.39
N PRO A 102 6.54 13.04 -1.89
CA PRO A 102 7.03 13.26 -3.25
C PRO A 102 8.50 12.85 -3.50
N LEU A 103 9.29 12.50 -2.48
CA LEU A 103 10.71 12.13 -2.62
C LEU A 103 10.94 11.02 -3.64
N PHE A 104 9.99 10.08 -3.76
CA PHE A 104 9.97 9.02 -4.78
C PHE A 104 10.20 9.50 -6.22
N PHE A 105 9.72 10.71 -6.55
CA PHE A 105 9.83 11.28 -7.90
C PHE A 105 11.12 12.08 -8.10
N ALA A 106 11.95 12.21 -7.07
CA ALA A 106 13.25 12.85 -7.10
C ALA A 106 14.35 11.80 -6.88
N GLU A 107 15.20 11.97 -5.86
CA GLU A 107 16.27 11.02 -5.53
C GLU A 107 15.77 9.68 -4.98
N GLY A 108 14.56 9.64 -4.40
CA GLY A 108 13.96 8.46 -3.78
C GLY A 108 14.74 7.94 -2.58
N THR A 109 14.59 6.63 -2.31
CA THR A 109 15.27 5.92 -1.23
C THR A 109 15.88 4.61 -1.71
N VAL A 110 16.62 3.94 -0.82
CA VAL A 110 17.14 2.59 -1.10
C VAL A 110 15.98 1.63 -1.37
N LEU A 111 16.01 0.96 -2.52
CA LEU A 111 15.04 -0.09 -2.86
C LEU A 111 15.31 -1.34 -2.02
N ARG A 112 14.30 -1.81 -1.31
CA ARG A 112 14.35 -3.05 -0.51
C ARG A 112 13.23 -3.99 -0.92
N GLN A 113 13.37 -5.27 -0.59
CA GLN A 113 12.32 -6.26 -0.76
C GLN A 113 11.62 -6.52 0.57
N VAL A 114 10.30 -6.64 0.55
CA VAL A 114 9.51 -7.02 1.71
C VAL A 114 9.41 -8.54 1.78
N ASP A 115 9.64 -9.09 2.96
CA ASP A 115 9.22 -10.45 3.29
C ASP A 115 7.72 -10.42 3.58
N THR A 116 6.92 -10.97 2.66
CA THR A 116 5.46 -10.87 2.74
C THR A 116 4.85 -11.73 3.83
N ASP A 117 5.60 -12.70 4.38
CA ASP A 117 5.10 -13.58 5.44
C ASP A 117 5.25 -12.91 6.81
N THR A 118 6.31 -12.11 6.99
CA THR A 118 6.60 -11.41 8.25
C THR A 118 6.26 -9.92 8.22
N GLY A 119 6.06 -9.35 7.02
CA GLY A 119 5.88 -7.92 6.77
C GLY A 119 7.14 -7.08 6.97
N LYS A 120 8.29 -7.70 7.25
CA LYS A 120 9.56 -7.00 7.49
C LYS A 120 10.35 -6.80 6.21
N LEU A 121 11.24 -5.82 6.21
CA LEU A 121 12.17 -5.61 5.12
C LEU A 121 13.29 -6.64 5.16
N ARG A 122 13.57 -7.29 4.03
CA ARG A 122 14.76 -8.12 3.86
C ARG A 122 16.01 -7.24 4.00
N ILE A 123 17.07 -7.82 4.57
CA ILE A 123 18.33 -7.12 4.79
C ILE A 123 19.03 -6.88 3.44
N GLY A 124 19.47 -5.65 3.22
CA GLY A 124 20.23 -5.24 2.03
C GLY A 124 19.40 -4.52 0.98
N THR A 125 20.11 -3.98 -0.01
CA THR A 125 19.50 -3.36 -1.21
C THR A 125 19.11 -4.45 -2.18
N TYR A 126 17.91 -4.36 -2.76
CA TYR A 126 17.48 -5.30 -3.78
C TYR A 126 18.13 -4.97 -5.14
N THR A 127 18.82 -5.95 -5.74
CA THR A 127 19.51 -5.81 -7.04
C THR A 127 19.04 -6.82 -8.09
N GLY A 128 18.00 -7.61 -7.77
CA GLY A 128 17.46 -8.63 -8.67
C GLY A 128 16.49 -8.09 -9.73
N PRO A 129 16.07 -8.93 -10.70
CA PRO A 129 15.01 -8.60 -11.65
C PRO A 129 13.64 -8.53 -10.95
N LEU A 130 12.68 -7.79 -11.51
CA LEU A 130 11.32 -7.77 -10.97
C LEU A 130 10.70 -9.17 -10.91
N GLN A 131 10.26 -9.57 -9.73
CA GLN A 131 9.64 -10.87 -9.47
C GLN A 131 8.13 -10.75 -9.39
N HIS A 132 7.42 -11.70 -10.00
CA HIS A 132 5.96 -11.76 -9.94
C HIS A 132 5.50 -11.90 -8.48
N CYS A 133 4.49 -11.12 -8.07
CA CYS A 133 3.97 -11.04 -6.70
C CYS A 133 4.95 -10.59 -5.61
N ALA A 134 6.19 -10.19 -5.96
CA ALA A 134 7.10 -9.60 -5.00
C ALA A 134 6.64 -8.18 -4.63
N VAL A 135 6.95 -7.81 -3.39
CA VAL A 135 6.65 -6.48 -2.85
C VAL A 135 7.96 -5.78 -2.54
N TYR A 136 8.06 -4.53 -2.98
CA TYR A 136 9.21 -3.68 -2.77
C TYR A 136 8.88 -2.54 -1.80
N SER A 137 9.89 -1.99 -1.16
CA SER A 137 9.78 -0.85 -0.23
C SER A 137 10.77 0.22 -0.64
N GLY A 138 10.31 1.48 -0.65
CA GLY A 138 11.13 2.64 -1.02
C GLY A 138 11.38 2.76 -2.52
N GLY A 139 12.65 2.99 -2.91
CA GLY A 139 13.05 3.16 -4.30
C GLY A 139 12.76 4.55 -4.86
N LYS A 140 12.78 4.65 -6.20
CA LYS A 140 12.52 5.87 -6.97
C LYS A 140 11.69 5.55 -8.21
N CYS A 141 11.04 6.57 -8.78
CA CYS A 141 10.15 6.41 -9.94
C CYS A 141 10.87 5.98 -11.22
N THR A 142 12.14 6.33 -11.36
CA THR A 142 12.94 5.97 -12.54
C THR A 142 13.53 4.57 -12.39
N ALA A 143 13.40 3.75 -13.44
CA ALA A 143 14.25 2.58 -13.59
C ALA A 143 15.71 3.06 -13.70
N GLY A 144 16.54 2.66 -12.73
CA GLY A 144 17.99 2.74 -12.85
C GLY A 144 18.51 1.60 -13.70
#